data_AF-T0QPY5-F1
#
_entry.id   AF-T0QPY5-F1
#
_cell.length_a   1.000
_cell.length_b   1.000
_cell.length_c   1.000
_cell.angle_alpha   90.00
_cell.angle_beta   90.00
_cell.angle_gamma   90.00
#
_symmetry.space_group_name_H-M   'P 1'
#
loop_
_entity.id
_entity.type
_entity.pdbx_description
1 polymer ?
#
loop_
_entity_poly.entity_id
_entity_poly.type
_entity_poly.pdbx_seq_one_letter_code
_entity_poly.pdbx_strand_id
1 'polypeptide(L)'
;MARGGKGSGGASNAKELKMFMEHRMWRDHWLALSVVGSIIVALFAGFFIQFSYSEARLHQIRLDDAPLVERVFKSGEPWVVLCANADTVLPEVFDKASERLLGKMHVGVLDCDDLHPSGKSVFSKFSMRRDISPTVFTVANGEKPKQLFLNYLQKPRALAAQALAQTAKQLHEIQTTAQLDDKCLSKSAPCILVYRAANKKLEQFQKKWLQDLMHAQRGAKFVWADAGILKLSVESLWPSSTKRDHRVMLFQKSKDEAGVITLHATPHTSYFEQLAVDQFVAERVAAPVASATKTLTKPVTLKRRTTKKATSPATEPSAAEVERQRRARMDEESKVHFAESVDEAYEAPTHDEDEDDILDLDEM
;
A
#
# COMPACT_ATOMS: atom_id res chain seq x y z
N MET A 1 28.56 -77.20 -76.09
CA MET A 1 28.57 -78.00 -74.84
C MET A 1 29.45 -77.30 -73.80
N ALA A 2 29.03 -77.37 -72.52
CA ALA A 2 29.73 -77.03 -71.26
C ALA A 2 30.12 -75.55 -71.00
N ARG A 3 29.46 -74.87 -70.04
CA ARG A 3 29.78 -74.73 -68.58
C ARG A 3 31.11 -73.99 -68.36
N GLY A 4 31.22 -72.85 -67.67
CA GLY A 4 30.47 -72.33 -66.52
C GLY A 4 31.41 -72.31 -65.31
N GLY A 5 31.92 -71.13 -64.91
CA GLY A 5 32.81 -70.96 -63.76
C GLY A 5 32.88 -69.50 -63.30
N LYS A 6 31.93 -69.09 -62.45
CA LYS A 6 31.87 -67.77 -61.80
C LYS A 6 32.57 -67.88 -60.45
N GLY A 7 33.63 -67.09 -60.25
CA GLY A 7 34.30 -66.92 -58.96
C GLY A 7 33.40 -66.17 -57.97
N SER A 8 33.16 -66.81 -56.82
CA SER A 8 32.52 -66.24 -55.64
C SER A 8 33.56 -66.17 -54.52
N GLY A 9 33.95 -64.96 -54.14
CA GLY A 9 34.92 -64.72 -53.07
C GLY A 9 34.91 -63.25 -52.67
N GLY A 10 33.91 -62.82 -51.90
CA GLY A 10 33.82 -61.42 -51.46
C GLY A 10 32.65 -61.07 -50.54
N ALA A 11 32.06 -62.04 -49.83
CA ALA A 11 30.84 -61.81 -49.03
C ALA A 11 30.95 -62.19 -47.54
N SER A 12 32.13 -62.51 -47.01
CA SER A 12 32.30 -62.88 -45.59
C SER A 12 32.55 -61.67 -44.67
N ASN A 13 33.24 -60.62 -45.12
CA ASN A 13 33.67 -59.54 -44.23
C ASN A 13 32.56 -58.55 -43.80
N ALA A 14 31.50 -58.39 -44.61
CA ALA A 14 30.41 -57.46 -44.29
C ALA A 14 29.41 -58.02 -43.26
N LYS A 15 29.26 -59.35 -43.19
CA LYS A 15 28.36 -60.01 -42.23
C LYS A 15 28.97 -60.11 -40.84
N GLU A 16 30.29 -60.30 -40.74
CA GLU A 16 30.98 -60.31 -39.45
C GLU A 16 31.04 -58.91 -38.80
N LEU A 17 31.27 -57.85 -39.59
CA LEU A 17 31.28 -56.48 -39.08
C LEU A 17 29.89 -56.04 -38.58
N LYS A 18 28.82 -56.54 -39.21
CA LYS A 18 27.43 -56.29 -38.79
C LYS A 18 27.12 -56.98 -37.46
N MET A 19 27.51 -58.23 -37.26
CA MET A 19 27.31 -58.92 -35.98
C MET A 19 28.19 -58.36 -34.84
N PHE A 20 29.38 -57.82 -35.15
CA PHE A 20 30.25 -57.20 -34.14
C PHE A 20 29.71 -55.86 -33.62
N MET A 21 29.05 -55.06 -34.47
CA MET A 21 28.37 -53.82 -34.04
C MET A 21 27.09 -54.09 -33.25
N GLU A 22 26.39 -55.18 -33.52
CA GLU A 22 25.04 -55.42 -33.00
C GLU A 22 25.02 -55.94 -31.55
N HIS A 23 26.09 -56.59 -31.06
CA HIS A 23 26.03 -57.26 -29.74
C HIS A 23 27.03 -56.81 -28.67
N ARG A 24 28.10 -56.05 -28.97
CA ARG A 24 29.11 -55.71 -27.96
C ARG A 24 29.39 -54.21 -27.79
N MET A 25 29.51 -53.46 -28.88
CA MET A 25 29.77 -52.01 -28.76
C MET A 25 28.55 -51.22 -28.25
N TRP A 26 27.32 -51.67 -28.54
CA TRP A 26 26.13 -50.94 -28.13
C TRP A 26 25.98 -50.86 -26.62
N ARG A 27 26.28 -51.92 -25.87
CA ARG A 27 26.05 -51.96 -24.42
C ARG A 27 27.01 -51.06 -23.64
N ASP A 28 28.28 -51.02 -24.06
CA ASP A 28 29.30 -50.18 -23.42
C ASP A 28 29.13 -48.70 -23.83
N HIS A 29 28.71 -48.43 -25.07
CA HIS A 29 28.41 -47.06 -25.50
C HIS A 29 27.06 -46.55 -25.01
N TRP A 30 26.10 -47.42 -24.66
CA TRP A 30 24.81 -47.01 -24.13
C TRP A 30 24.93 -46.36 -22.75
N LEU A 31 25.83 -46.86 -21.90
CA LEU A 31 26.17 -46.20 -20.63
C LEU A 31 26.81 -44.84 -20.87
N ALA A 32 27.76 -44.74 -21.81
CA ALA A 32 28.38 -43.46 -22.15
C ALA A 32 27.35 -42.46 -22.71
N LEU A 33 26.46 -42.91 -23.60
CA LEU A 33 25.39 -42.09 -24.16
C LEU A 33 24.35 -41.66 -23.12
N SER A 34 24.01 -42.52 -22.15
CA SER A 34 23.06 -42.14 -21.09
C SER A 34 23.68 -41.12 -20.13
N VAL A 35 24.98 -41.24 -19.82
CA VAL A 35 25.71 -40.25 -19.01
C VAL A 35 25.82 -38.92 -19.73
N VAL A 36 26.18 -38.92 -21.03
CA VAL A 36 26.22 -37.68 -21.82
C VAL A 36 24.82 -37.07 -21.94
N GLY A 37 23.78 -37.89 -22.17
CA GLY A 37 22.40 -37.44 -22.22
C GLY A 37 21.92 -36.81 -20.91
N SER A 38 22.26 -37.40 -19.75
CA SER A 38 21.88 -36.85 -18.45
C SER A 38 22.59 -35.53 -18.15
N ILE A 39 23.86 -35.39 -18.54
CA ILE A 39 24.60 -34.12 -18.43
C ILE A 39 23.95 -33.02 -19.29
N ILE A 40 23.58 -33.33 -20.54
CA ILE A 40 22.93 -32.35 -21.42
C ILE A 40 21.58 -31.92 -20.83
N VAL A 41 20.77 -32.86 -20.34
CA VAL A 41 19.49 -32.54 -19.70
C VAL A 41 19.70 -31.70 -18.43
N ALA A 42 20.70 -32.02 -17.61
CA ALA A 42 21.03 -31.25 -16.41
C ALA A 42 21.49 -29.82 -16.74
N LEU A 43 22.32 -29.64 -17.78
CA LEU A 43 22.74 -28.32 -18.23
C LEU A 43 21.59 -27.52 -18.84
N PHE A 44 20.72 -28.16 -19.63
CA PHE A 44 19.54 -27.50 -20.20
C PHE A 44 18.53 -27.11 -19.12
N ALA A 45 18.29 -27.98 -18.13
CA ALA A 45 17.47 -27.68 -16.96
C ALA A 45 18.09 -26.55 -16.13
N GLY A 46 19.40 -26.58 -15.89
CA GLY A 46 20.12 -25.52 -15.18
C GLY A 46 20.02 -24.17 -15.90
N PHE A 47 20.23 -24.17 -17.22
CA PHE A 47 20.06 -22.97 -18.05
C PHE A 47 18.61 -22.47 -18.05
N PHE A 48 17.62 -23.35 -18.20
CA PHE A 48 16.21 -22.99 -18.21
C PHE A 48 15.75 -22.45 -16.85
N ILE A 49 16.20 -23.06 -15.75
CA ILE A 49 15.98 -22.57 -14.39
C ILE A 49 16.63 -21.19 -14.25
N GLN A 50 17.89 -21.02 -14.63
CA GLN A 50 18.59 -19.75 -14.52
C GLN A 50 17.97 -18.64 -15.38
N PHE A 51 17.49 -18.96 -16.59
CA PHE A 51 16.78 -18.04 -17.47
C PHE A 51 15.37 -17.71 -16.95
N SER A 52 14.68 -18.69 -16.36
CA SER A 52 13.36 -18.49 -15.75
C SER A 52 13.44 -17.67 -14.46
N TYR A 53 14.56 -17.74 -13.73
CA TYR A 53 14.82 -16.97 -12.51
C TYR A 53 15.62 -15.69 -12.75
N SER A 54 16.16 -15.45 -13.94
CA SER A 54 16.73 -14.15 -14.27
C SER A 54 15.58 -13.17 -14.45
N GLU A 55 15.16 -12.55 -13.35
CA GLU A 55 14.34 -11.34 -13.42
C GLU A 55 15.07 -10.36 -14.34
N ALA A 56 14.47 -10.04 -15.49
CA ALA A 56 14.99 -9.02 -16.36
C ALA A 56 15.12 -7.74 -15.53
N ARG A 57 16.36 -7.32 -15.25
CA ARG A 57 16.64 -6.18 -14.37
C ARG A 57 16.00 -4.89 -14.87
N LEU A 58 15.78 -4.82 -16.19
CA LEU A 58 15.19 -3.69 -16.90
C LEU A 58 14.15 -4.24 -17.89
N HIS A 59 12.90 -3.80 -17.75
CA HIS A 59 11.84 -4.10 -18.69
C HIS A 59 11.77 -2.99 -19.75
N GLN A 60 11.95 -3.34 -21.03
CA GLN A 60 11.65 -2.41 -22.11
C GLN A 60 10.14 -2.40 -22.34
N ILE A 61 9.49 -1.30 -22.00
CA ILE A 61 8.05 -1.11 -22.15
C ILE A 61 7.81 -0.51 -23.52
N ARG A 62 7.11 -1.24 -24.37
CA ARG A 62 6.67 -0.72 -25.67
C ARG A 62 5.21 -0.31 -25.59
N LEU A 63 4.87 0.88 -26.12
CA LEU A 63 3.51 1.42 -26.03
C LEU A 63 2.50 0.72 -26.96
N ASP A 64 2.97 -0.04 -27.94
CA ASP A 64 2.14 -0.90 -28.81
C ASP A 64 1.65 -2.17 -28.10
N ASP A 65 2.33 -2.59 -27.03
CA ASP A 65 1.98 -3.74 -26.22
C ASP A 65 0.90 -3.39 -25.17
N ALA A 66 -0.37 -3.42 -25.60
CA ALA A 66 -1.52 -3.10 -24.77
C ALA A 66 -1.56 -3.78 -23.38
N PRO A 67 -1.33 -5.10 -23.24
CA PRO A 67 -1.32 -5.74 -21.92
C PRO A 67 -0.17 -5.27 -21.04
N LEU A 68 1.02 -4.98 -21.60
CA LEU A 68 2.14 -4.44 -20.82
C LEU A 68 1.86 -3.01 -20.36
N VAL A 69 1.28 -2.17 -21.23
CA VAL A 69 0.85 -0.81 -20.88
C VAL A 69 -0.23 -0.84 -19.79
N GLU A 70 -1.21 -1.73 -19.91
CA GLU A 70 -2.23 -1.94 -18.88
C GLU A 70 -1.61 -2.41 -17.56
N ARG A 71 -0.65 -3.33 -17.62
CA ARG A 71 0.09 -3.78 -16.45
C ARG A 71 0.84 -2.63 -15.79
N VAL A 72 1.59 -1.82 -16.52
CA VAL A 72 2.38 -0.71 -15.95
C VAL A 72 1.48 0.39 -15.38
N PHE A 73 0.45 0.81 -16.13
CA PHE A 73 -0.32 2.01 -15.79
C PHE A 73 -1.62 1.76 -15.02
N LYS A 74 -2.15 0.53 -15.00
CA LYS A 74 -3.47 0.23 -14.39
C LYS A 74 -3.47 -0.91 -13.38
N SER A 75 -2.55 -1.88 -13.43
CA SER A 75 -2.57 -3.04 -12.51
C SER A 75 -2.41 -2.63 -11.03
N GLY A 76 -1.72 -1.51 -10.79
CA GLY A 76 -1.34 -1.06 -9.46
C GLY A 76 -0.05 -1.68 -8.93
N GLU A 77 0.61 -2.57 -9.68
CA GLU A 77 1.99 -2.98 -9.40
C GLU A 77 2.92 -1.77 -9.29
N PRO A 78 3.96 -1.81 -8.44
CA PRO A 78 4.91 -0.71 -8.32
C PRO A 78 5.93 -0.77 -9.46
N TRP A 79 5.98 0.31 -10.22
CA TRP A 79 6.91 0.51 -11.33
C TRP A 79 7.71 1.79 -11.09
N VAL A 80 9.01 1.74 -11.40
CA VAL A 80 9.81 2.93 -11.69
C VAL A 80 10.18 2.89 -13.17
N VAL A 81 9.92 3.99 -13.88
CA VAL A 81 10.07 4.04 -15.33
C VAL A 81 10.97 5.21 -15.70
N LEU A 82 12.02 4.92 -16.47
CA LEU A 82 12.86 5.91 -17.13
C LEU A 82 12.29 6.21 -18.51
N CYS A 83 12.07 7.48 -18.81
CA CYS A 83 11.84 7.94 -20.17
C CYS A 83 13.17 7.93 -20.94
N ALA A 84 13.34 7.00 -21.86
CA ALA A 84 14.51 6.92 -22.73
C ALA A 84 14.16 6.13 -24.00
N ASN A 85 14.75 6.56 -25.11
CA ASN A 85 14.55 5.92 -26.42
C ASN A 85 15.56 4.77 -26.57
N ALA A 86 15.36 3.89 -27.56
CA ALA A 86 16.23 2.74 -27.78
C ALA A 86 17.72 3.11 -27.98
N ASP A 87 18.00 4.28 -28.54
CA ASP A 87 19.36 4.78 -28.80
C ASP A 87 19.97 5.55 -27.62
N THR A 88 19.21 5.77 -26.55
CA THR A 88 19.66 6.58 -25.41
C THR A 88 20.46 5.72 -24.44
N VAL A 89 21.69 6.17 -24.12
CA VAL A 89 22.51 5.53 -23.10
C VAL A 89 21.85 5.66 -21.73
N LEU A 90 21.66 4.53 -21.04
CA LEU A 90 21.08 4.54 -19.70
C LEU A 90 21.98 5.29 -18.70
N PRO A 91 21.43 6.24 -17.94
CA PRO A 91 22.19 6.91 -16.88
C PRO A 91 22.67 5.89 -15.83
N GLU A 92 23.95 5.95 -15.47
CA GLU A 92 24.57 5.06 -14.46
C GLU A 92 23.82 5.12 -13.11
N VAL A 93 23.28 6.29 -12.76
CA VAL A 93 22.47 6.46 -11.55
C VAL A 93 21.17 5.65 -11.62
N PHE A 94 20.55 5.54 -12.78
CA PHE A 94 19.34 4.73 -12.93
C PHE A 94 19.68 3.24 -12.89
N ASP A 95 20.74 2.82 -13.58
CA ASP A 95 21.21 1.43 -13.61
C ASP A 95 21.55 0.92 -12.20
N LYS A 96 22.37 1.65 -11.45
CA LYS A 96 22.68 1.32 -10.04
C LYS A 96 21.48 1.40 -9.09
N ALA A 97 20.47 2.21 -9.42
CA ALA A 97 19.23 2.23 -8.65
C ALA A 97 18.39 1.00 -8.95
N SER A 98 18.38 0.52 -10.20
CA SER A 98 17.64 -0.69 -10.60
C SER A 98 18.07 -1.90 -9.75
N GLU A 99 19.37 -2.08 -9.54
CA GLU A 99 19.92 -3.17 -8.71
C GLU A 99 19.40 -3.15 -7.27
N ARG A 100 19.15 -1.94 -6.72
CA ARG A 100 18.64 -1.76 -5.35
C ARG A 100 17.14 -2.00 -5.24
N LEU A 101 16.44 -1.93 -6.36
CA LEU A 101 15.00 -2.07 -6.50
C LEU A 101 14.57 -3.49 -6.91
N LEU A 102 15.52 -4.33 -7.33
CA LEU A 102 15.29 -5.76 -7.59
C LEU A 102 14.57 -6.43 -6.41
N GLY A 103 13.55 -7.23 -6.73
CA GLY A 103 12.67 -7.88 -5.77
C GLY A 103 11.73 -6.97 -4.97
N LYS A 104 11.79 -5.63 -5.14
CA LYS A 104 10.92 -4.66 -4.43
C LYS A 104 9.92 -3.98 -5.34
N MET A 105 10.31 -3.66 -6.56
CA MET A 105 9.46 -3.08 -7.59
C MET A 105 10.00 -3.39 -8.98
N HIS A 106 9.14 -3.24 -9.99
CA HIS A 106 9.55 -3.38 -11.38
C HIS A 106 10.27 -2.12 -11.86
N VAL A 107 11.32 -2.32 -12.66
CA VAL A 107 12.10 -1.25 -13.27
C VAL A 107 11.91 -1.33 -14.77
N GLY A 108 11.48 -0.23 -15.38
CA GLY A 108 11.18 -0.15 -16.79
C GLY A 108 11.85 1.02 -17.50
N VAL A 109 12.00 0.87 -18.81
CA VAL A 109 12.40 1.93 -19.73
C VAL A 109 11.32 2.06 -20.79
N LEU A 110 10.92 3.29 -21.08
CA LEU A 110 9.80 3.60 -21.98
C LEU A 110 10.17 4.80 -22.84
N ASP A 111 9.86 4.76 -24.13
CA ASP A 111 9.84 5.97 -24.94
C ASP A 111 8.60 6.79 -24.55
N CYS A 112 8.81 7.96 -23.94
CA CYS A 112 7.74 8.81 -23.46
C CYS A 112 7.22 9.80 -24.51
N ASP A 113 7.93 9.94 -25.62
CA ASP A 113 7.51 10.73 -26.77
C ASP A 113 6.63 9.94 -27.74
N ASP A 114 6.77 8.61 -27.73
CA ASP A 114 5.85 7.71 -28.42
C ASP A 114 4.39 7.88 -27.99
N LEU A 115 3.48 7.51 -28.90
CA LEU A 115 2.05 7.64 -28.70
C LEU A 115 1.52 6.48 -27.85
N HIS A 116 0.95 6.81 -26.68
CA HIS A 116 0.16 5.86 -25.91
C HIS A 116 -1.05 5.40 -26.75
N PRO A 117 -1.63 4.21 -26.51
CA PRO A 117 -2.90 3.75 -27.11
C PRO A 117 -4.10 4.72 -27.06
N SER A 118 -3.99 5.84 -26.32
CA SER A 118 -4.98 6.92 -26.31
C SER A 118 -4.71 8.02 -27.34
N GLY A 119 -3.70 7.86 -28.21
CA GLY A 119 -3.28 8.86 -29.20
C GLY A 119 -2.54 10.07 -28.62
N LYS A 120 -2.09 10.00 -27.36
CA LYS A 120 -1.35 11.09 -26.68
C LYS A 120 -0.02 10.54 -26.17
N SER A 121 1.03 11.36 -26.20
CA SER A 121 2.30 11.00 -25.56
C SER A 121 2.14 10.86 -24.04
N VAL A 122 3.07 10.14 -23.42
CA VAL A 122 3.09 9.90 -21.97
C VAL A 122 3.17 11.24 -21.21
N PHE A 123 3.97 12.18 -21.70
CA PHE A 123 4.04 13.54 -21.16
C PHE A 123 2.70 14.28 -21.18
N SER A 124 2.01 14.27 -22.32
CA SER A 124 0.73 14.98 -22.48
C SER A 124 -0.39 14.32 -21.66
N LYS A 125 -0.44 12.98 -21.67
CA LYS A 125 -1.48 12.22 -20.99
C LYS A 125 -1.46 12.38 -19.48
N PHE A 126 -0.27 12.42 -18.89
CA PHE A 126 -0.10 12.46 -17.43
C PHE A 126 0.39 13.82 -16.92
N SER A 127 0.49 14.82 -17.80
CA SER A 127 0.96 16.17 -17.46
C SER A 127 2.34 16.17 -16.81
N MET A 128 3.24 15.31 -17.30
CA MET A 128 4.63 15.26 -16.84
C MET A 128 5.44 16.38 -17.48
N ARG A 129 6.40 16.91 -16.74
CA ARG A 129 7.21 18.02 -17.21
C ARG A 129 8.41 17.51 -18.00
N ARG A 130 8.71 18.18 -19.12
CA ARG A 130 9.82 17.85 -20.03
C ARG A 130 11.14 18.53 -19.65
N ASP A 131 11.10 19.52 -18.75
CA ASP A 131 12.25 20.29 -18.27
C ASP A 131 13.20 19.47 -17.37
N ILE A 132 12.72 18.37 -16.78
CA ILE A 132 13.53 17.49 -15.93
C ILE A 132 14.05 16.31 -16.75
N SER A 133 15.34 16.37 -17.10
CA SER A 133 16.05 15.29 -17.79
C SER A 133 17.18 14.71 -16.91
N PRO A 134 17.33 13.38 -16.82
CA PRO A 134 16.45 12.35 -17.37
C PRO A 134 15.07 12.34 -16.68
N THR A 135 13.99 12.12 -17.43
CA THR A 135 12.65 12.01 -16.81
C THR A 135 12.49 10.61 -16.23
N VAL A 136 12.34 10.52 -14.90
CA VAL A 136 11.99 9.28 -14.21
C VAL A 136 10.68 9.49 -13.46
N PHE A 137 9.77 8.54 -13.53
CA PHE A 137 8.52 8.58 -12.80
C PHE A 137 8.21 7.23 -12.15
N THR A 138 7.30 7.26 -11.18
CA THR A 138 6.79 6.05 -10.52
C THR A 138 5.31 5.86 -10.82
N VAL A 139 4.89 4.61 -10.91
CA VAL A 139 3.48 4.23 -11.06
C VAL A 139 3.18 3.11 -10.06
N ALA A 140 2.11 3.25 -9.29
CA ALA A 140 1.68 2.22 -8.36
C ALA A 140 0.24 2.46 -7.93
N ASN A 141 -0.37 1.47 -7.28
CA ASN A 141 -1.57 1.63 -6.46
C ASN A 141 -2.82 2.14 -7.21
N GLY A 142 -2.86 1.93 -8.53
CA GLY A 142 -3.88 2.46 -9.43
C GLY A 142 -3.89 4.00 -9.52
N GLU A 143 -2.77 4.65 -9.18
CA GLU A 143 -2.63 6.10 -9.20
C GLU A 143 -2.00 6.59 -10.49
N LYS A 144 -2.20 7.88 -10.78
CA LYS A 144 -1.51 8.52 -11.89
C LYS A 144 0.02 8.50 -11.64
N PRO A 145 0.83 8.38 -12.70
CA PRO A 145 2.28 8.48 -12.60
C PRO A 145 2.73 9.73 -11.85
N LYS A 146 3.75 9.58 -10.99
CA LYS A 146 4.36 10.67 -10.23
C LYS A 146 5.81 10.84 -10.67
N GLN A 147 6.15 12.00 -11.20
CA GLN A 147 7.50 12.33 -11.63
C GLN A 147 8.43 12.51 -10.42
N LEU A 148 9.64 11.95 -10.48
CA LEU A 148 10.68 12.16 -9.49
C LEU A 148 11.37 13.52 -9.72
N PHE A 149 11.68 14.22 -8.63
CA PHE A 149 12.41 15.48 -8.69
C PHE A 149 13.90 15.26 -8.95
N LEU A 150 14.54 16.24 -9.59
CA LEU A 150 15.95 16.21 -9.98
C LEU A 150 16.90 15.90 -8.82
N ASN A 151 16.59 16.36 -7.60
CA ASN A 151 17.40 16.13 -6.40
C ASN A 151 17.60 14.63 -6.09
N TYR A 152 16.63 13.78 -6.44
CA TYR A 152 16.72 12.33 -6.23
C TYR A 152 17.46 11.61 -7.34
N LEU A 153 17.60 12.25 -8.52
CA LEU A 153 18.23 11.66 -9.71
C LEU A 153 19.77 11.75 -9.69
N GLN A 154 20.35 12.43 -8.72
CA GLN A 154 21.80 12.58 -8.59
C GLN A 154 22.47 11.38 -7.92
N LYS A 155 21.74 10.65 -7.06
CA LYS A 155 22.29 9.55 -6.25
C LYS A 155 21.42 8.30 -6.37
N PRO A 156 21.98 7.13 -6.73
CA PRO A 156 21.16 5.95 -6.98
C PRO A 156 20.40 5.46 -5.73
N ARG A 157 20.95 5.70 -4.53
CA ARG A 157 20.28 5.38 -3.26
C ARG A 157 19.08 6.30 -3.00
N ALA A 158 19.21 7.58 -3.34
CA ALA A 158 18.15 8.57 -3.15
C ALA A 158 17.00 8.30 -4.12
N LEU A 159 17.31 7.99 -5.39
CA LEU A 159 16.32 7.57 -6.40
C LEU A 159 15.54 6.36 -5.91
N ALA A 160 16.22 5.27 -5.52
CA ALA A 160 15.58 4.05 -5.07
C ALA A 160 14.72 4.27 -3.81
N ALA A 161 15.23 5.00 -2.81
CA ALA A 161 14.49 5.29 -1.58
C ALA A 161 13.22 6.11 -1.87
N GLN A 162 13.32 7.13 -2.72
CA GLN A 162 12.18 7.96 -3.09
C GLN A 162 11.14 7.18 -3.93
N ALA A 163 11.59 6.32 -4.84
CA ALA A 163 10.71 5.48 -5.63
C ALA A 163 9.90 4.51 -4.74
N LEU A 164 10.56 3.88 -3.76
CA LEU A 164 9.89 3.04 -2.77
C LEU A 164 8.90 3.84 -1.91
N ALA A 165 9.28 5.03 -1.46
CA ALA A 165 8.40 5.88 -0.66
C ALA A 165 7.15 6.34 -1.43
N GLN A 166 7.28 6.72 -2.70
CA GLN A 166 6.16 7.17 -3.53
C GLN A 166 5.19 6.04 -3.92
N THR A 167 5.69 4.81 -4.02
CA THR A 167 4.90 3.63 -4.39
C THR A 167 4.38 2.83 -3.19
N ALA A 168 4.83 3.16 -1.97
CA ALA A 168 4.37 2.54 -0.75
C ALA A 168 2.84 2.70 -0.60
N LYS A 169 2.18 1.60 -0.21
CA LYS A 169 0.75 1.62 0.07
C LYS A 169 0.53 2.18 1.47
N GLN A 170 -0.39 3.14 1.60
CA GLN A 170 -0.67 3.81 2.87
C GLN A 170 -2.10 3.54 3.33
N LEU A 171 -2.26 3.45 4.65
CA LEU A 171 -3.54 3.33 5.34
C LEU A 171 -3.90 4.72 5.88
N HIS A 172 -4.75 5.46 5.17
CA HIS A 172 -5.02 6.86 5.51
C HIS A 172 -6.05 6.99 6.63
N GLU A 173 -5.76 7.81 7.64
CA GLU A 173 -6.73 8.17 8.65
C GLU A 173 -7.77 9.14 8.08
N ILE A 174 -9.04 8.89 8.38
CA ILE A 174 -10.14 9.79 8.04
C ILE A 174 -10.84 10.26 9.31
N GLN A 175 -11.01 11.57 9.43
CA GLN A 175 -11.66 12.24 10.56
C GLN A 175 -12.94 12.95 10.15
N THR A 176 -13.07 13.30 8.86
CA THR A 176 -14.21 14.05 8.32
C THR A 176 -14.86 13.34 7.14
N THR A 177 -16.10 13.72 6.84
CA THR A 177 -16.80 13.22 5.64
C THR A 177 -16.08 13.64 4.36
N ALA A 178 -15.49 14.84 4.31
CA ALA A 178 -14.73 15.31 3.15
C ALA A 178 -13.47 14.46 2.90
N GLN A 179 -12.76 14.05 3.95
CA GLN A 179 -11.61 13.15 3.83
C GLN A 179 -12.02 11.75 3.37
N LEU A 180 -13.14 11.22 3.88
CA LEU A 180 -13.71 9.96 3.38
C LEU A 180 -14.06 10.06 1.90
N ASP A 181 -14.66 11.16 1.46
CA ASP A 181 -14.98 11.33 0.05
C ASP A 181 -13.71 11.45 -0.81
N ASP A 182 -12.78 12.35 -0.49
CA ASP A 182 -11.57 12.51 -1.30
C ASP A 182 -10.69 11.25 -1.34
N LYS A 183 -10.44 10.61 -0.20
CA LYS A 183 -9.48 9.50 -0.11
C LYS A 183 -10.07 8.14 -0.49
N CYS A 184 -11.38 8.00 -0.45
CA CYS A 184 -12.04 6.71 -0.56
C CYS A 184 -13.19 6.74 -1.59
N LEU A 185 -14.25 7.52 -1.35
CA LEU A 185 -15.50 7.38 -2.09
C LEU A 185 -15.52 8.11 -3.45
N SER A 186 -14.73 9.15 -3.67
CA SER A 186 -14.71 9.91 -4.93
C SER A 186 -13.99 9.17 -6.05
N LYS A 187 -13.09 8.25 -5.71
CA LYS A 187 -12.27 7.51 -6.70
C LYS A 187 -13.08 6.38 -7.35
N SER A 188 -12.61 5.87 -8.48
CA SER A 188 -13.22 4.73 -9.19
C SER A 188 -12.80 3.38 -8.59
N ALA A 189 -11.63 3.34 -7.97
CA ALA A 189 -11.10 2.15 -7.33
C ALA A 189 -11.97 1.71 -6.13
N PRO A 190 -12.10 0.40 -5.87
CA PRO A 190 -12.71 -0.10 -4.65
C PRO A 190 -12.01 0.47 -3.42
N CYS A 191 -12.77 0.78 -2.38
CA CYS A 191 -12.23 1.33 -1.14
C CYS A 191 -12.59 0.48 0.07
N ILE A 192 -11.58 0.14 0.86
CA ILE A 192 -11.68 -0.65 2.07
C ILE A 192 -11.50 0.27 3.28
N LEU A 193 -12.53 0.35 4.11
CA LEU A 193 -12.53 1.08 5.37
C LEU A 193 -12.34 0.11 6.53
N VAL A 194 -11.25 0.30 7.27
CA VAL A 194 -11.01 -0.34 8.57
C VAL A 194 -11.57 0.55 9.67
N TYR A 195 -12.71 0.17 10.24
CA TYR A 195 -13.37 0.90 11.31
C TYR A 195 -12.91 0.36 12.66
N ARG A 196 -12.00 1.07 13.29
CA ARG A 196 -11.29 0.65 14.49
C ARG A 196 -12.23 0.66 15.70
N ALA A 197 -12.27 -0.43 16.48
CA ALA A 197 -13.03 -0.48 17.72
C ALA A 197 -12.67 0.67 18.67
N ALA A 198 -13.67 1.14 19.41
CA ALA A 198 -13.49 2.21 20.39
C ALA A 198 -12.42 1.85 21.42
N ASN A 199 -11.47 2.77 21.65
CA ASN A 199 -10.36 2.63 22.60
C ASN A 199 -9.41 1.44 22.35
N LYS A 200 -9.48 0.77 21.19
CA LYS A 200 -8.55 -0.30 20.82
C LYS A 200 -7.67 0.15 19.66
N LYS A 201 -6.34 0.10 19.83
CA LYS A 201 -5.40 0.27 18.72
C LYS A 201 -5.24 -1.06 18.00
N LEU A 202 -4.87 -1.01 16.72
CA LEU A 202 -4.46 -2.22 15.99
C LEU A 202 -3.19 -2.78 16.62
N GLU A 203 -3.20 -4.07 16.89
CA GLU A 203 -2.03 -4.80 17.39
C GLU A 203 -0.94 -4.91 16.32
N GLN A 204 0.30 -5.20 16.72
CA GLN A 204 1.43 -5.26 15.78
C GLN A 204 1.25 -6.35 14.72
N PHE A 205 0.72 -7.52 15.13
CA PHE A 205 0.39 -8.60 14.19
C PHE A 205 -0.69 -8.15 13.19
N GLN A 206 -1.69 -7.38 13.65
CA GLN A 206 -2.76 -6.86 12.80
C GLN A 206 -2.25 -5.86 11.78
N LYS A 207 -1.36 -4.96 12.20
CA LYS A 207 -0.72 -4.01 11.28
C LYS A 207 0.07 -4.73 10.20
N LYS A 208 0.79 -5.80 10.56
CA LYS A 208 1.60 -6.57 9.63
C LYS A 208 0.74 -7.24 8.55
N TRP A 209 -0.25 -8.06 8.93
CA TRP A 209 -1.06 -8.73 7.91
C TRP A 209 -1.93 -7.75 7.13
N LEU A 210 -2.38 -6.65 7.74
CA LEU A 210 -3.12 -5.61 7.02
C LEU A 210 -2.24 -4.93 5.97
N GLN A 211 -0.96 -4.73 6.27
CA GLN A 211 0.02 -4.25 5.29
C GLN A 211 0.22 -5.27 4.15
N ASP A 212 0.30 -6.56 4.47
CA ASP A 212 0.40 -7.62 3.45
C ASP A 212 -0.85 -7.66 2.54
N LEU A 213 -2.05 -7.55 3.13
CA LEU A 213 -3.31 -7.44 2.41
C LEU A 213 -3.36 -6.20 1.50
N MET A 214 -2.88 -5.06 2.00
CA MET A 214 -2.73 -3.83 1.23
C MET A 214 -1.79 -3.99 0.03
N HIS A 215 -0.73 -4.79 0.18
CA HIS A 215 0.19 -5.13 -0.91
C HIS A 215 -0.38 -6.14 -1.89
N ALA A 216 -1.22 -7.07 -1.44
CA ALA A 216 -1.94 -7.99 -2.33
C ALA A 216 -3.01 -7.25 -3.15
N GLN A 217 -3.65 -6.25 -2.55
CA GLN A 217 -4.79 -5.54 -3.14
C GLN A 217 -4.42 -4.10 -3.53
N ARG A 218 -3.33 -3.93 -4.29
CA ARG A 218 -2.84 -2.59 -4.68
C ARG A 218 -3.84 -1.77 -5.49
N GLY A 219 -4.77 -2.40 -6.19
CA GLY A 219 -5.86 -1.70 -6.89
C GLY A 219 -6.86 -1.02 -5.95
N ALA A 220 -7.03 -1.51 -4.73
CA ALA A 220 -7.98 -0.96 -3.76
C ALA A 220 -7.37 0.18 -2.92
N LYS A 221 -8.19 1.12 -2.46
CA LYS A 221 -7.79 2.16 -1.50
C LYS A 221 -8.07 1.68 -0.09
N PHE A 222 -7.20 2.04 0.85
CA PHE A 222 -7.33 1.65 2.25
C PHE A 222 -7.37 2.89 3.13
N VAL A 223 -8.42 2.98 3.93
CA VAL A 223 -8.63 4.06 4.89
C VAL A 223 -9.03 3.48 6.24
N TRP A 224 -8.84 4.23 7.31
CA TRP A 224 -9.27 3.83 8.64
C TRP A 224 -9.90 4.98 9.41
N ALA A 225 -10.88 4.65 10.25
CA ALA A 225 -11.59 5.59 11.10
C ALA A 225 -11.75 5.02 12.51
N ASP A 226 -11.80 5.87 13.53
CA ASP A 226 -12.03 5.44 14.91
C ASP A 226 -13.52 5.41 15.26
N ALA A 227 -14.05 4.25 15.64
CA ALA A 227 -15.47 4.08 16.00
C ALA A 227 -15.84 4.64 17.37
N GLY A 228 -14.87 4.89 18.25
CA GLY A 228 -15.09 5.59 19.52
C GLY A 228 -15.31 7.08 19.34
N ILE A 229 -14.64 7.68 18.34
CA ILE A 229 -14.68 9.12 18.08
C ILE A 229 -15.71 9.47 17.02
N LEU A 230 -15.84 8.64 15.99
CA LEU A 230 -16.65 8.91 14.81
C LEU A 230 -17.84 7.96 14.74
N LYS A 231 -18.89 8.40 14.07
CA LYS A 231 -20.10 7.66 13.76
C LYS A 231 -20.27 7.64 12.25
N LEU A 232 -20.29 6.44 11.68
CA LEU A 232 -20.51 6.21 10.26
C LEU A 232 -22.01 6.05 9.97
N SER A 233 -22.53 6.66 8.91
CA SER A 233 -23.96 6.56 8.57
C SER A 233 -24.42 5.14 8.23
N VAL A 234 -23.52 4.30 7.71
CA VAL A 234 -23.80 2.91 7.34
C VAL A 234 -23.50 1.92 8.47
N GLU A 235 -23.36 2.40 9.71
CA GLU A 235 -23.02 1.54 10.85
C GLU A 235 -24.09 0.47 11.15
N SER A 236 -25.33 0.69 10.74
CA SER A 236 -26.44 -0.27 10.87
C SER A 236 -26.29 -1.51 9.99
N LEU A 237 -25.36 -1.52 9.03
CA LEU A 237 -25.11 -2.69 8.18
C LEU A 237 -24.34 -3.79 8.88
N TRP A 238 -23.61 -3.47 9.97
CA TRP A 238 -22.90 -4.47 10.74
C TRP A 238 -23.80 -5.15 11.77
N PRO A 239 -23.62 -6.46 12.01
CA PRO A 239 -24.25 -7.14 13.14
C PRO A 239 -23.86 -6.50 14.47
N SER A 240 -24.80 -6.42 15.42
CA SER A 240 -24.54 -5.82 16.74
C SER A 240 -23.47 -6.57 17.55
N SER A 241 -23.21 -7.84 17.25
CA SER A 241 -22.14 -8.65 17.87
C SER A 241 -20.74 -8.08 17.63
N THR A 242 -20.51 -7.44 16.48
CA THR A 242 -19.18 -6.95 16.06
C THR A 242 -18.82 -5.56 16.58
N LYS A 243 -19.67 -4.92 17.40
CA LYS A 243 -19.46 -3.53 17.86
C LYS A 243 -18.20 -3.33 18.70
N ARG A 244 -17.70 -4.38 19.35
CA ARG A 244 -16.52 -4.32 20.25
C ARG A 244 -15.19 -4.60 19.55
N ASP A 245 -15.24 -5.02 18.29
CA ASP A 245 -14.06 -5.41 17.52
C ASP A 245 -13.87 -4.49 16.31
N HIS A 246 -12.68 -4.56 15.72
CA HIS A 246 -12.40 -3.85 14.48
C HIS A 246 -13.33 -4.38 13.38
N ARG A 247 -13.78 -3.51 12.49
CA ARG A 247 -14.74 -3.87 11.44
C ARG A 247 -14.18 -3.44 10.09
N VAL A 248 -14.57 -4.17 9.04
CA VAL A 248 -14.19 -3.83 7.67
C VAL A 248 -15.46 -3.54 6.87
N MET A 249 -15.40 -2.51 6.04
CA MET A 249 -16.42 -2.21 5.02
C MET A 249 -15.73 -2.06 3.67
N LEU A 250 -16.28 -2.70 2.65
CA LEU A 250 -15.90 -2.46 1.27
C LEU A 250 -16.91 -1.52 0.61
N PHE A 251 -16.41 -0.48 -0.05
CA PHE A 251 -17.17 0.43 -0.90
C PHE A 251 -16.77 0.22 -2.36
N GLN A 252 -17.76 0.02 -3.22
CA GLN A 252 -17.57 -0.17 -4.65
C GLN A 252 -18.55 0.67 -5.44
N LYS A 253 -18.12 1.14 -6.60
CA LYS A 253 -18.99 1.82 -7.56
C LYS A 253 -19.32 0.88 -8.69
N SER A 254 -20.60 0.77 -9.03
CA SER A 254 -21.02 0.23 -10.32
C SER A 254 -21.59 1.35 -11.19
N LYS A 255 -21.52 1.14 -12.49
CA LYS A 255 -22.20 1.98 -13.48
C LYS A 255 -23.33 1.14 -14.05
N ASP A 256 -24.56 1.60 -13.86
CA ASP A 256 -25.74 0.91 -14.41
C ASP A 256 -25.84 1.15 -15.93
N GLU A 257 -26.72 0.43 -16.62
CA GLU A 257 -26.90 0.54 -18.09
C GLU A 257 -27.24 1.97 -18.55
N ALA A 258 -27.96 2.73 -17.71
CA ALA A 258 -28.26 4.14 -17.93
C ALA A 258 -27.06 5.09 -17.72
N GLY A 259 -25.89 4.53 -17.36
CA GLY A 259 -24.67 5.27 -17.10
C GLY A 259 -24.60 5.96 -15.74
N VAL A 260 -25.61 5.78 -14.89
CA VAL A 260 -25.66 6.32 -13.53
C VAL A 260 -24.69 5.53 -12.65
N ILE A 261 -23.85 6.23 -11.89
CA ILE A 261 -22.90 5.62 -10.96
C ILE A 261 -23.60 5.42 -9.61
N THR A 262 -23.68 4.17 -9.17
CA THR A 262 -24.26 3.80 -7.87
C THR A 262 -23.17 3.32 -6.91
N LEU A 263 -23.27 3.73 -5.64
CA LEU A 263 -22.33 3.35 -4.59
C LEU A 263 -22.90 2.19 -3.78
N HIS A 264 -22.09 1.16 -3.62
CA HIS A 264 -22.43 -0.05 -2.89
C HIS A 264 -21.55 -0.19 -1.65
N ALA A 265 -22.14 -0.63 -0.55
CA ALA A 265 -21.42 -0.95 0.67
C ALA A 265 -21.64 -2.42 1.07
N THR A 266 -20.54 -3.09 1.39
CA THR A 266 -20.53 -4.49 1.81
C THR A 266 -19.80 -4.59 3.14
N PRO A 267 -20.50 -4.88 4.26
CA PRO A 267 -19.87 -5.09 5.54
C PRO A 267 -19.21 -6.46 5.60
N HIS A 268 -18.01 -6.53 6.18
CA HIS A 268 -17.49 -7.80 6.70
C HIS A 268 -18.26 -8.18 7.97
N THR A 269 -18.87 -9.36 7.99
CA THR A 269 -19.78 -9.79 9.07
C THR A 269 -19.12 -10.74 10.07
N SER A 270 -17.93 -11.27 9.77
CA SER A 270 -17.17 -12.15 10.64
C SER A 270 -16.22 -11.38 11.57
N TYR A 271 -15.44 -12.11 12.37
CA TYR A 271 -14.40 -11.56 13.22
C TYR A 271 -13.28 -10.90 12.39
N PHE A 272 -12.58 -9.96 13.01
CA PHE A 272 -11.45 -9.25 12.41
C PHE A 272 -10.17 -10.08 12.52
N GLU A 273 -10.13 -11.15 11.73
CA GLU A 273 -9.01 -12.07 11.62
C GLU A 273 -8.46 -12.06 10.19
N GLN A 274 -7.15 -12.30 10.06
CA GLN A 274 -6.44 -12.22 8.79
C GLN A 274 -7.13 -13.04 7.69
N LEU A 275 -7.32 -14.35 7.90
CA LEU A 275 -7.88 -15.24 6.88
C LEU A 275 -9.30 -14.83 6.45
N ALA A 276 -10.14 -14.44 7.42
CA ALA A 276 -11.52 -14.05 7.15
C ALA A 276 -11.60 -12.72 6.37
N VAL A 277 -10.73 -11.76 6.70
CA VAL A 277 -10.67 -10.47 6.00
C VAL A 277 -10.04 -10.64 4.61
N ASP A 278 -8.97 -11.44 4.49
CA ASP A 278 -8.31 -11.71 3.22
C ASP A 278 -9.27 -12.36 2.22
N GLN A 279 -10.01 -13.40 2.65
CA GLN A 279 -11.05 -14.04 1.83
C GLN A 279 -12.15 -13.05 1.43
N PHE A 280 -12.68 -12.29 2.40
CA PHE A 280 -13.69 -11.27 2.13
C PHE A 280 -13.24 -10.26 1.09
N VAL A 281 -12.01 -9.74 1.21
CA VAL A 281 -11.48 -8.75 0.28
C VAL A 281 -11.20 -9.38 -1.09
N ALA A 282 -10.55 -10.55 -1.14
CA ALA A 282 -10.22 -11.21 -2.40
C ALA A 282 -11.47 -11.55 -3.23
N GLU A 283 -12.50 -12.09 -2.57
CA GLU A 283 -13.77 -12.44 -3.22
C GLU A 283 -14.52 -11.19 -3.70
N ARG A 284 -14.60 -10.15 -2.86
CA ARG A 284 -15.49 -9.01 -3.13
C ARG A 284 -14.86 -7.92 -3.98
N VAL A 285 -13.54 -7.72 -3.92
CA VAL A 285 -12.85 -6.70 -4.74
C VAL A 285 -12.84 -7.09 -6.21
N ALA A 286 -12.64 -8.38 -6.52
CA ALA A 286 -12.58 -8.88 -7.89
C ALA A 286 -13.95 -9.21 -8.49
N ALA A 287 -14.96 -9.52 -7.65
CA ALA A 287 -16.28 -9.86 -8.14
C ALA A 287 -16.99 -8.63 -8.74
N PRO A 288 -17.75 -8.80 -9.85
CA PRO A 288 -18.75 -7.81 -10.24
C PRO A 288 -19.71 -7.62 -9.06
N VAL A 289 -20.21 -6.40 -8.88
CA VAL A 289 -21.07 -6.01 -7.74
C VAL A 289 -22.22 -7.01 -7.58
N ALA A 290 -22.03 -7.97 -6.67
CA ALA A 290 -22.88 -9.14 -6.54
C ALA A 290 -24.06 -8.85 -5.60
N SER A 291 -25.09 -9.69 -5.66
CA SER A 291 -26.38 -9.56 -4.94
C SER A 291 -26.30 -9.37 -3.42
N ALA A 292 -25.14 -9.58 -2.80
CA ALA A 292 -24.91 -9.37 -1.37
C ALA A 292 -24.38 -7.96 -1.02
N THR A 293 -24.30 -7.04 -1.99
CA THR A 293 -23.96 -5.63 -1.75
C THR A 293 -25.22 -4.81 -1.52
N LYS A 294 -25.19 -3.87 -0.56
CA LYS A 294 -26.31 -2.95 -0.36
C LYS A 294 -26.07 -1.64 -1.12
N THR A 295 -26.96 -1.34 -2.06
CA THR A 295 -26.97 -0.05 -2.76
C THR A 295 -27.28 1.08 -1.77
N LEU A 296 -26.45 2.10 -1.77
CA LEU A 296 -26.62 3.27 -0.92
C LEU A 296 -27.36 4.37 -1.68
N THR A 297 -28.57 4.70 -1.21
CA THR A 297 -29.35 5.84 -1.73
C THR A 297 -28.95 7.17 -1.11
N LYS A 298 -28.31 7.13 0.07
CA LYS A 298 -27.84 8.31 0.81
C LYS A 298 -26.32 8.36 0.80
N PRO A 299 -25.71 9.56 0.75
CA PRO A 299 -24.27 9.70 0.84
C PRO A 299 -23.76 9.16 2.18
N VAL A 300 -22.59 8.51 2.14
CA VAL A 300 -21.93 8.03 3.36
C VAL A 300 -21.33 9.22 4.09
N THR A 301 -21.66 9.36 5.38
CA THR A 301 -21.17 10.47 6.20
C THR A 301 -20.46 9.96 7.45
N LEU A 302 -19.41 10.65 7.84
CA LEU A 302 -18.73 10.54 9.13
C LEU A 302 -19.03 11.77 9.97
N LYS A 303 -19.60 11.55 11.15
CA LYS A 303 -19.86 12.59 12.15
C LYS A 303 -19.15 12.26 13.45
N ARG A 304 -18.61 13.26 14.14
CA ARG A 304 -18.06 13.05 15.48
C ARG A 304 -19.19 12.62 16.42
N ARG A 305 -18.93 11.60 17.23
CA ARG A 305 -19.85 11.19 18.30
C ARG A 305 -19.87 12.32 19.32
N THR A 306 -21.06 12.81 19.61
CA THR A 306 -21.27 13.68 20.77
C THR A 306 -21.03 12.80 21.99
N THR A 307 -19.85 12.91 22.60
CA THR A 307 -19.65 12.45 23.96
C THR A 307 -20.72 13.16 24.76
N LYS A 308 -21.73 12.43 25.25
CA LYS A 308 -22.54 12.95 26.34
C LYS A 308 -21.52 13.25 27.42
N LYS A 309 -21.17 14.53 27.58
CA LYS A 309 -20.47 15.01 28.77
C LYS A 309 -21.35 14.45 29.88
N ALA A 310 -20.83 13.45 30.61
CA ALA A 310 -21.54 12.97 31.77
C ALA A 310 -21.80 14.24 32.57
N THR A 311 -23.07 14.61 32.70
CA THR A 311 -23.49 15.61 33.65
C THR A 311 -22.91 15.08 34.95
N SER A 312 -21.79 15.65 35.39
CA SER A 312 -21.24 15.37 36.70
C SER A 312 -22.42 15.56 37.66
N PRO A 313 -22.79 14.56 38.48
CA PRO A 313 -23.63 14.88 39.62
C PRO A 313 -22.94 16.05 40.33
N ALA A 314 -23.72 17.09 40.66
CA ALA A 314 -23.25 18.34 41.21
C ALA A 314 -22.10 18.06 42.19
N THR A 315 -20.91 18.58 41.84
CA THR A 315 -19.73 18.50 42.69
C THR A 315 -20.14 18.96 44.07
N GLU A 316 -20.11 18.05 45.06
CA GLU A 316 -20.14 18.46 46.45
C GLU A 316 -19.09 19.56 46.61
N PRO A 317 -19.45 20.71 47.22
CA PRO A 317 -18.54 21.84 47.30
C PRO A 317 -17.21 21.36 47.86
N SER A 318 -16.12 21.64 47.14
CA SER A 318 -14.79 21.20 47.57
C SER A 318 -14.53 21.71 48.99
N ALA A 319 -13.75 20.98 49.79
CA ALA A 319 -13.46 21.37 51.17
C ALA A 319 -12.94 22.83 51.28
N ALA A 320 -12.29 23.34 50.23
CA ALA A 320 -11.86 24.74 50.14
C ALA A 320 -13.03 25.74 50.00
N GLU A 321 -14.10 25.36 49.30
CA GLU A 321 -15.31 26.17 49.15
C GLU A 321 -16.16 26.17 50.43
N VAL A 322 -16.24 25.01 51.10
CA VAL A 322 -16.88 24.89 52.42
C VAL A 322 -16.13 25.72 53.47
N GLU A 323 -14.79 25.70 53.45
CA GLU A 323 -13.96 26.51 54.33
C GLU A 323 -14.07 28.01 54.03
N ARG A 324 -14.16 28.42 52.75
CA ARG A 324 -14.46 29.81 52.37
C ARG A 324 -15.82 30.27 52.91
N GLN A 325 -16.86 29.45 52.75
CA GLN A 325 -18.19 29.77 53.29
C GLN A 325 -18.20 29.84 54.82
N ARG A 326 -17.42 28.98 55.49
CA ARG A 326 -17.27 29.02 56.95
C ARG A 326 -16.59 30.30 57.42
N ARG A 327 -15.52 30.75 56.74
CA ARG A 327 -14.81 32.00 57.06
C ARG A 327 -15.70 33.22 56.82
N ALA A 328 -16.43 33.26 55.71
CA ALA A 328 -17.37 34.34 55.42
C ALA A 328 -18.46 34.48 56.51
N ARG A 329 -18.96 33.35 57.04
CA ARG A 329 -19.95 33.37 58.13
C ARG A 329 -19.36 33.87 59.45
N MET A 330 -18.13 33.49 59.76
CA MET A 330 -17.41 33.99 60.96
C MET A 330 -17.12 35.49 60.88
N ASP A 331 -16.79 36.01 59.69
CA ASP A 331 -16.56 37.45 59.48
C ASP A 331 -17.85 38.28 59.58
N GLU A 332 -19.00 37.69 59.26
CA GLU A 332 -20.29 38.35 59.44
C GLU A 332 -20.73 38.34 60.92
N GLU A 333 -20.53 37.20 61.62
CA GLU A 333 -20.80 37.08 63.05
C GLU A 333 -19.88 37.98 63.89
N SER A 334 -18.62 38.21 63.48
CA SER A 334 -17.68 39.07 64.21
C SER A 334 -18.01 40.56 64.11
N LYS A 335 -18.59 40.99 62.98
CA LYS A 335 -19.06 42.39 62.78
C LYS A 335 -20.23 42.78 63.67
N VAL A 336 -21.01 41.82 64.16
CA VAL A 336 -22.15 42.08 65.04
C VAL A 336 -21.72 42.26 66.51
N HIS A 337 -20.54 41.76 66.90
CA HIS A 337 -20.09 41.76 68.30
C HIS A 337 -19.01 42.77 68.67
N PHE A 338 -18.38 43.45 67.71
CA PHE A 338 -17.46 44.54 67.99
C PHE A 338 -18.12 45.89 67.71
N ALA A 339 -18.69 46.46 68.76
CA ALA A 339 -19.01 47.87 68.83
C ALA A 339 -17.70 48.67 68.71
N GLU A 340 -17.62 49.43 67.63
CA GLU A 340 -16.99 50.75 67.49
C GLU A 340 -16.26 51.26 68.74
N SER A 341 -14.92 51.24 68.70
CA SER A 341 -14.15 52.17 69.50
C SER A 341 -12.77 52.47 68.90
N VAL A 342 -12.63 53.74 68.53
CA VAL A 342 -11.43 54.59 68.55
C VAL A 342 -10.44 54.43 67.41
N ASP A 343 -10.51 55.42 66.52
CA ASP A 343 -9.48 55.88 65.61
C ASP A 343 -8.13 56.10 66.31
N GLU A 344 -7.07 55.45 65.85
CA GLU A 344 -5.72 56.00 65.90
C GLU A 344 -5.02 55.77 64.56
N ALA A 345 -4.69 56.88 63.92
CA ALA A 345 -3.94 56.96 62.69
C ALA A 345 -2.51 56.43 62.90
N TYR A 346 -2.11 55.44 62.09
CA TYR A 346 -0.72 55.02 62.00
C TYR A 346 -0.27 55.05 60.54
N GLU A 347 0.74 55.88 60.27
CA GLU A 347 1.37 56.06 58.97
C GLU A 347 2.07 54.78 58.50
N ALA A 348 1.88 54.47 57.23
CA ALA A 348 2.52 53.35 56.54
C ALA A 348 3.98 53.70 56.18
N PRO A 349 4.95 52.80 56.41
CA PRO A 349 6.20 52.82 55.66
C PRO A 349 5.98 52.09 54.33
N THR A 350 6.24 52.81 53.25
CA THR A 350 6.53 52.29 51.91
C THR A 350 7.69 51.30 51.99
N HIS A 351 7.46 50.04 51.59
CA HIS A 351 8.54 49.10 51.33
C HIS A 351 8.61 48.85 49.83
N ASP A 352 9.75 49.27 49.29
CA ASP A 352 10.16 49.26 47.91
C ASP A 352 10.10 47.89 47.22
N GLU A 353 9.89 48.01 45.92
CA GLU A 353 9.91 47.02 44.87
C GLU A 353 11.31 46.41 44.73
N ASP A 354 11.42 45.09 44.68
CA ASP A 354 12.54 44.42 44.05
C ASP A 354 11.99 43.39 43.04
N GLU A 355 12.30 43.67 41.78
CA GLU A 355 12.07 42.88 40.58
C GLU A 355 12.95 41.62 40.61
N ASP A 356 12.34 40.44 40.59
CA ASP A 356 13.04 39.21 40.23
C ASP A 356 12.71 38.84 38.78
N ASP A 357 13.68 39.12 37.90
CA ASP A 357 13.74 38.66 36.51
C ASP A 357 13.73 37.12 36.44
N ILE A 358 12.67 36.57 35.85
CA ILE A 358 12.61 35.16 35.47
C ILE A 358 13.34 34.99 34.13
N LEU A 359 14.52 34.40 34.19
CA LEU A 359 15.28 33.89 33.04
C LEU A 359 14.57 32.65 32.45
N ASP A 360 13.97 32.81 31.27
CA ASP A 360 13.54 31.70 30.42
C ASP A 360 14.76 31.08 29.72
N LEU A 361 15.17 29.90 30.20
CA LEU A 361 16.11 28.97 29.57
C LEU A 361 15.33 27.71 29.24
N ASP A 362 14.97 27.53 27.96
CA ASP A 362 14.94 26.23 27.26
C ASP A 362 14.40 26.41 25.83
N GLU A 363 15.28 26.91 24.96
CA GLU A 363 15.29 26.59 23.54
C GLU A 363 16.35 25.48 23.34
N MET A 364 15.90 24.22 23.29
CA MET A 364 16.62 23.08 22.70
C MET A 364 15.66 22.10 22.04
#